data_AF-A0A9D6MZC9-F1
#
_entry.id   AF-A0A9D6MZC9-F1
#
_cell.length_a   1.000
_cell.length_b   1.000
_cell.length_c   1.000
_cell.angle_alpha   90.00
_cell.angle_beta   90.00
_cell.angle_gamma   90.00
#
_symmetry.space_group_name_H-M   'P 1'
#
loop_
_entity.id
_entity.type
_entity.pdbx_description
1 polymer ?
#
loop_
_entity_poly.entity_id
_entity_poly.type
_entity_poly.pdbx_seq_one_letter_code
_entity_poly.pdbx_strand_id
1 'polypeptide(L)'
;MPPKSSEKIVVAEPKPETPARGQSPTRQRDLDAAISSITKAYGEGAIMRLGDAGVSMKIEVIPTGALGVDLALGAGGLPRGRIVEIYGPESSGKTTLMLHVIANAQKMGGLAAFIDAEHALDPVYARRLGVNVDELLVSQPDSGEEALSICETLVRSNALDVIVIDSVAALVPKAELEGDMGMATMGMQARLMSQALRKLTAILSKAKTLCVFTNQLREKVGVMFGNPETTPGGKALKFYASVRLDIRRKDAIKDAAGNAIGNQVKVKVVKNKVAPPFAEAEFEILYNHGINKEGNLLDVGIAHGVVDKKGAWLQFQGDLIGQGKDASRQALIEKPELAKKILEAIMAKRALAIVPPLPSLQP
;
A
#
# COMPACT_ATOMS: atom_id res chain seq x y z
N MET A 1 -40.52 -54.83 6.58
CA MET A 1 -39.44 -55.68 6.01
C MET A 1 -39.26 -55.29 4.54
N PRO A 2 -38.16 -54.63 4.17
CA PRO A 2 -37.83 -54.30 2.79
C PRO A 2 -36.94 -55.40 2.16
N PRO A 3 -36.98 -55.57 0.82
CA PRO A 3 -35.94 -56.28 0.09
C PRO A 3 -34.78 -55.34 -0.31
N LYS A 4 -33.59 -55.94 -0.39
CA LYS A 4 -32.30 -55.34 -0.73
C LYS A 4 -32.21 -55.02 -2.23
N SER A 5 -31.68 -53.85 -2.57
CA SER A 5 -30.84 -53.66 -3.76
C SER A 5 -29.94 -52.45 -3.55
N SER A 6 -28.65 -52.73 -3.39
CA SER A 6 -27.56 -51.77 -3.27
C SER A 6 -27.19 -51.21 -4.66
N GLU A 7 -27.59 -49.98 -4.97
CA GLU A 7 -27.01 -49.24 -6.09
C GLU A 7 -25.77 -48.49 -5.61
N LYS A 8 -24.61 -48.93 -6.10
CA LYS A 8 -23.33 -48.24 -5.94
C LYS A 8 -23.36 -46.96 -6.77
N ILE A 9 -23.16 -45.82 -6.11
CA ILE A 9 -22.83 -44.55 -6.76
C ILE A 9 -21.46 -44.73 -7.41
N VAL A 10 -21.43 -44.78 -8.75
CA VAL A 10 -20.21 -44.82 -9.54
C VAL A 10 -19.60 -43.43 -9.49
N VAL A 11 -18.45 -43.30 -8.81
CA VAL A 11 -17.63 -42.10 -8.82
C VAL A 11 -17.07 -41.95 -10.23
N ALA A 12 -17.49 -40.91 -10.95
CA ALA A 12 -16.96 -40.60 -12.27
C ALA A 12 -15.47 -40.23 -12.14
N GLU A 13 -14.63 -40.97 -12.86
CA GLU A 13 -13.20 -40.67 -13.01
C GLU A 13 -13.00 -39.26 -13.62
N PRO A 14 -11.94 -38.54 -13.22
CA PRO A 14 -11.65 -37.23 -13.80
C PRO A 14 -11.30 -37.40 -15.28
N LYS A 15 -12.03 -36.67 -16.14
CA LYS A 15 -11.74 -36.62 -17.59
C LYS A 15 -10.32 -36.10 -17.82
N PRO A 16 -9.56 -36.70 -18.76
CA PRO A 16 -8.22 -36.21 -19.10
C PRO A 16 -8.33 -34.82 -19.74
N GLU A 17 -7.51 -33.90 -19.23
CA GLU A 17 -7.37 -32.54 -19.74
C GLU A 17 -6.95 -32.57 -21.22
N THR A 18 -7.66 -31.81 -22.05
CA THR A 18 -7.35 -31.65 -23.47
C THR A 18 -5.99 -30.95 -23.62
N PRO A 19 -5.00 -31.53 -24.32
CA PRO A 19 -3.68 -30.92 -24.43
C PRO A 19 -3.73 -29.63 -25.26
N ALA A 20 -3.19 -28.55 -24.70
CA ALA A 20 -3.03 -27.28 -25.39
C ALA A 20 -2.16 -27.43 -26.64
N ARG A 21 -2.56 -26.75 -27.72
CA ARG A 21 -1.98 -26.70 -29.08
C ARG A 21 -0.50 -27.12 -29.19
N GLY A 22 -0.24 -28.21 -29.93
CA GLY A 22 0.98 -28.38 -30.74
C GLY A 22 2.30 -28.65 -30.02
N GLN A 23 2.32 -29.40 -28.91
CA GLN A 23 3.56 -29.82 -28.27
C GLN A 23 3.86 -31.29 -28.60
N SER A 24 5.01 -31.57 -29.23
CA SER A 24 5.49 -32.94 -29.34
C SER A 24 5.79 -33.49 -27.94
N PRO A 25 5.54 -34.78 -27.66
CA PRO A 25 5.79 -35.38 -26.34
C PRO A 25 7.25 -35.23 -25.89
N THR A 26 8.20 -35.09 -26.83
CA THR A 26 9.61 -34.78 -26.55
C THR A 26 9.78 -33.39 -25.95
N ARG A 27 9.13 -32.35 -26.49
CA ARG A 27 9.23 -30.97 -25.98
C ARG A 27 8.72 -30.85 -24.55
N GLN A 28 7.63 -31.56 -24.23
CA GLN A 28 7.07 -31.55 -22.88
C GLN A 28 8.03 -32.23 -21.88
N ARG A 29 8.60 -33.38 -22.25
CA ARG A 29 9.61 -34.07 -21.41
C ARG A 29 10.87 -33.23 -21.19
N ASP A 30 11.38 -32.59 -22.25
CA ASP A 30 12.57 -31.73 -22.15
C ASP A 30 12.29 -30.51 -21.25
N LEU A 31 11.09 -29.93 -21.35
CA LEU A 31 10.64 -28.85 -20.49
C LEU A 31 10.54 -29.29 -19.03
N ASP A 32 9.94 -30.44 -18.75
CA ASP A 32 9.78 -30.94 -17.39
C ASP A 32 11.14 -31.34 -16.77
N ALA A 33 12.07 -31.87 -17.58
CA ALA A 33 13.45 -32.12 -17.16
C ALA A 33 14.21 -30.81 -16.83
N ALA A 34 14.04 -29.77 -17.65
CA ALA A 34 14.62 -28.46 -17.39
C ALA A 34 14.04 -27.83 -16.11
N ILE A 35 12.72 -27.90 -15.92
CA ILE A 35 12.04 -27.45 -14.69
C ILE A 35 12.60 -28.20 -13.47
N SER A 36 12.71 -29.53 -13.53
CA SER A 36 13.26 -30.34 -12.45
C SER A 36 14.72 -29.97 -12.14
N SER A 37 15.55 -29.75 -13.17
CA SER A 37 16.93 -29.30 -13.00
C SER A 37 17.02 -27.93 -12.33
N ILE A 38 16.15 -26.99 -12.70
CA ILE A 38 16.10 -25.65 -12.09
C ILE A 38 15.65 -25.76 -10.63
N THR A 39 14.60 -26.51 -10.33
CA THR A 39 14.12 -26.72 -8.96
C THR A 39 15.18 -27.41 -8.09
N LYS A 40 15.93 -28.38 -8.63
CA LYS A 40 17.02 -29.04 -7.90
C LYS A 40 18.20 -28.10 -7.62
N ALA A 41 18.53 -27.22 -8.57
CA ALA A 41 19.66 -26.30 -8.44
C ALA A 41 19.35 -25.07 -7.58
N TYR A 42 18.11 -24.57 -7.63
CA TYR A 42 17.73 -23.26 -7.07
C TYR A 42 16.62 -23.33 -6.01
N GLY A 43 16.10 -24.53 -5.71
CA GLY A 43 15.10 -24.78 -4.67
C GLY A 43 13.65 -24.78 -5.16
N GLU A 44 12.74 -25.26 -4.30
CA GLU A 44 11.30 -25.21 -4.56
C GLU A 44 10.81 -23.77 -4.74
N GLY A 45 10.05 -23.52 -5.81
CA GLY A 45 9.55 -22.19 -6.18
C GLY A 45 10.47 -21.33 -7.04
N ALA A 46 11.68 -21.81 -7.40
CA ALA A 46 12.56 -21.10 -8.33
C ALA A 46 11.96 -20.99 -9.76
N ILE A 47 11.11 -21.94 -10.14
CA ILE A 47 10.31 -21.92 -11.36
C ILE A 47 8.96 -22.60 -11.08
N MET A 48 7.88 -21.99 -11.54
CA MET A 48 6.52 -22.51 -11.37
C MET A 48 5.65 -22.09 -12.56
N ARG A 49 4.62 -22.87 -12.89
CA ARG A 49 3.64 -22.46 -13.89
C ARG A 49 2.67 -21.49 -13.23
N LEU A 50 2.39 -20.36 -13.87
CA LEU A 50 1.57 -19.30 -13.30
C LEU A 50 0.11 -19.72 -13.03
N GLY A 51 -0.38 -20.74 -13.74
CA GLY A 51 -1.76 -21.23 -13.65
C GLY A 51 -1.97 -22.42 -12.71
N ASP A 52 -0.94 -22.93 -12.04
CA ASP A 52 -1.09 -24.07 -11.13
C ASP A 52 -1.98 -23.69 -9.93
N ALA A 53 -2.97 -24.53 -9.62
CA ALA A 53 -4.10 -24.24 -8.72
C ALA A 53 -3.77 -23.97 -7.22
N GLY A 54 -2.48 -23.86 -6.87
CA GLY A 54 -2.00 -23.41 -5.55
C GLY A 54 -1.39 -22.00 -5.55
N VAL A 55 -1.11 -21.42 -6.73
CA VAL A 55 -0.54 -20.07 -6.84
C VAL A 55 -1.66 -19.03 -6.79
N SER A 56 -2.36 -18.98 -5.66
CA SER A 56 -3.14 -17.78 -5.36
C SER A 56 -2.14 -16.66 -5.05
N MET A 57 -1.72 -15.91 -6.07
CA MET A 57 -1.01 -14.64 -5.86
C MET A 57 -1.99 -13.57 -5.34
N LYS A 58 -2.77 -13.88 -4.30
CA LYS A 58 -3.43 -12.85 -3.51
C LYS A 58 -2.32 -12.05 -2.84
N ILE A 59 -2.08 -10.87 -3.39
CA ILE A 59 -1.09 -9.95 -2.86
C ILE A 59 -1.60 -9.52 -1.49
N GLU A 60 -0.92 -9.94 -0.44
CA GLU A 60 -1.23 -9.50 0.91
C GLU A 60 -0.95 -8.01 1.03
N VAL A 61 -1.80 -7.30 1.77
CA VAL A 61 -1.75 -5.84 1.89
C VAL A 61 -1.82 -5.39 3.33
N ILE A 62 -1.32 -4.19 3.59
CA ILE A 62 -1.51 -3.45 4.84
C ILE A 62 -2.45 -2.26 4.55
N PRO A 63 -3.60 -2.14 5.23
CA PRO A 63 -4.50 -1.01 5.05
C PRO A 63 -3.84 0.33 5.37
N THR A 64 -4.11 1.36 4.58
CA THR A 64 -3.56 2.71 4.80
C THR A 64 -4.25 3.45 5.94
N GLY A 65 -5.46 3.03 6.30
CA GLY A 65 -6.30 3.72 7.28
C GLY A 65 -7.22 4.76 6.65
N ALA A 66 -7.05 5.09 5.37
CA ALA A 66 -8.00 5.85 4.57
C ALA A 66 -8.67 4.91 3.57
N LEU A 67 -9.93 4.53 3.81
CA LEU A 67 -10.69 3.64 2.94
C LEU A 67 -10.66 4.08 1.48
N GLY A 68 -10.80 5.38 1.21
CA GLY A 68 -10.74 5.92 -0.15
C GLY A 68 -9.41 5.58 -0.84
N VAL A 69 -8.29 5.65 -0.11
CA VAL A 69 -6.96 5.29 -0.63
C VAL A 69 -6.85 3.79 -0.84
N ASP A 70 -7.32 2.98 0.11
CA ASP A 70 -7.34 1.52 -0.01
C ASP A 70 -8.15 1.04 -1.22
N LEU A 71 -9.27 1.70 -1.51
CA LEU A 71 -10.07 1.46 -2.70
C LEU A 71 -9.33 1.91 -3.97
N ALA A 72 -8.75 3.12 -3.97
CA ALA A 72 -7.99 3.66 -5.11
C ALA A 72 -6.75 2.80 -5.46
N LEU A 73 -6.14 2.14 -4.47
CA LEU A 73 -5.06 1.18 -4.67
C LEU A 73 -5.50 -0.10 -5.39
N GLY A 74 -6.80 -0.38 -5.42
CA GLY A 74 -7.39 -1.56 -6.08
C GLY A 74 -7.24 -2.85 -5.27
N ALA A 75 -6.05 -3.10 -4.71
CA ALA A 75 -5.75 -4.27 -3.90
C ALA A 75 -6.27 -4.19 -2.44
N GLY A 76 -6.83 -3.04 -2.02
CA GLY A 76 -7.36 -2.85 -0.67
C GLY A 76 -6.32 -2.39 0.37
N GLY A 77 -5.12 -2.01 -0.07
CA GLY A 77 -4.05 -1.50 0.80
C GLY A 77 -2.68 -1.53 0.11
N LEU A 78 -1.63 -1.26 0.88
CA LEU A 78 -0.25 -1.26 0.39
C LEU A 78 0.31 -2.69 0.33
N PRO A 79 0.92 -3.12 -0.79
CA PRO A 79 1.32 -4.50 -1.00
C PRO A 79 2.56 -4.89 -0.17
N ARG A 80 2.44 -5.97 0.60
CA ARG A 80 3.55 -6.59 1.36
C ARG A 80 4.65 -7.10 0.44
N GLY A 81 5.88 -7.09 0.95
CA GLY A 81 7.07 -7.50 0.21
C GLY A 81 7.46 -6.59 -0.96
N ARG A 82 6.93 -5.37 -1.00
CA ARG A 82 7.17 -4.40 -2.08
C ARG A 82 7.67 -3.07 -1.53
N ILE A 83 8.27 -2.31 -2.43
CA ILE A 83 8.68 -0.92 -2.19
C ILE A 83 7.52 0.00 -2.58
N VAL A 84 7.20 0.96 -1.72
CA VAL A 84 6.21 2.03 -1.94
C VAL A 84 6.89 3.37 -1.73
N GLU A 85 6.58 4.34 -2.58
CA GLU A 85 7.02 5.73 -2.40
C GLU A 85 5.80 6.62 -2.14
N ILE A 86 5.84 7.40 -1.06
CA ILE A 86 4.86 8.42 -0.73
C ILE A 86 5.56 9.77 -0.81
N TYR A 87 5.19 10.59 -1.80
CA TYR A 87 5.85 11.88 -2.01
C TYR A 87 4.84 13.02 -2.13
N GLY A 88 5.28 14.22 -1.82
CA GLY A 88 4.43 15.40 -1.85
C GLY A 88 5.05 16.60 -1.15
N PRO A 89 4.39 17.77 -1.19
CA PRO A 89 4.84 18.98 -0.51
C PRO A 89 5.04 18.77 1.00
N GLU A 90 5.73 19.69 1.65
CA GLU A 90 5.77 19.75 3.11
C GLU A 90 4.36 19.85 3.69
N SER A 91 4.15 19.31 4.89
CA SER A 91 2.85 19.34 5.59
C SER A 91 1.66 18.76 4.78
N SER A 92 1.91 17.93 3.77
CA SER A 92 0.87 17.27 2.97
C SER A 92 0.24 16.05 3.65
N GLY A 93 0.81 15.56 4.76
CA GLY A 93 0.34 14.39 5.49
C GLY A 93 1.08 13.08 5.21
N LYS A 94 2.27 13.13 4.57
CA LYS A 94 3.14 11.96 4.31
C LYS A 94 3.37 11.12 5.57
N THR A 95 3.93 11.76 6.61
CA THR A 95 4.27 11.10 7.87
C THR A 95 3.02 10.59 8.60
N THR A 96 1.92 11.35 8.59
CA THR A 96 0.64 10.90 9.16
C THR A 96 0.11 9.65 8.48
N LEU A 97 0.07 9.62 7.14
CA LEU A 97 -0.40 8.45 6.37
C LEU A 97 0.44 7.21 6.68
N MET A 98 1.76 7.40 6.76
CA MET A 98 2.72 6.36 7.06
C MET A 98 2.61 5.83 8.50
N LEU A 99 2.42 6.71 9.48
CA LEU A 99 2.18 6.30 10.87
C LEU A 99 0.86 5.52 11.00
N HIS A 100 -0.17 5.84 10.20
CA HIS A 100 -1.37 4.99 10.12
C HIS A 100 -1.12 3.62 9.50
N VAL A 101 -0.26 3.53 8.48
CA VAL A 101 0.16 2.23 7.92
C VAL A 101 0.87 1.39 8.98
N ILE A 102 1.79 1.99 9.75
CA ILE A 102 2.45 1.33 10.88
C ILE A 102 1.44 0.87 11.92
N ALA A 103 0.55 1.77 12.37
CA ALA A 103 -0.46 1.45 13.37
C ALA A 103 -1.38 0.31 12.93
N ASN A 104 -1.77 0.28 11.64
CA ASN A 104 -2.60 -0.79 11.10
C ASN A 104 -1.82 -2.12 10.98
N ALA A 105 -0.54 -2.08 10.61
CA ALA A 105 0.32 -3.28 10.62
C ALA A 105 0.43 -3.88 12.02
N GLN A 106 0.68 -3.05 13.04
CA GLN A 106 0.74 -3.47 14.45
C GLN A 106 -0.60 -4.03 14.95
N LYS A 107 -1.73 -3.41 14.59
CA LYS A 107 -3.07 -3.94 14.90
C LYS A 107 -3.35 -5.30 14.29
N MET A 108 -2.68 -5.64 13.19
CA MET A 108 -2.74 -6.97 12.56
C MET A 108 -1.75 -7.97 13.20
N GLY A 109 -1.09 -7.59 14.31
CA GLY A 109 -0.09 -8.41 15.01
C GLY A 109 1.31 -8.34 14.40
N GLY A 110 1.55 -7.41 13.47
CA GLY A 110 2.83 -7.27 12.78
C GLY A 110 3.83 -6.37 13.48
N LEU A 111 5.11 -6.50 13.12
CA LEU A 111 6.19 -5.67 13.64
C LEU A 111 6.58 -4.56 12.65
N ALA A 112 6.96 -3.41 13.20
CA ALA A 112 7.28 -2.22 12.42
C ALA A 112 8.64 -1.64 12.80
N ALA A 113 9.32 -1.06 11.80
CA ALA A 113 10.51 -0.25 12.01
C ALA A 113 10.41 1.11 11.30
N PHE A 114 11.02 2.12 11.89
CA PHE A 114 11.07 3.49 11.40
C PHE A 114 12.52 3.97 11.37
N ILE A 115 13.02 4.25 10.18
CA ILE A 115 14.33 4.87 9.95
C ILE A 115 14.08 6.38 9.79
N ASP A 116 14.29 7.13 10.86
CA ASP A 116 14.08 8.56 10.96
C ASP A 116 15.36 9.29 10.57
N ALA A 117 15.58 9.46 9.26
CA ALA A 117 16.69 10.23 8.71
C ALA A 117 16.43 11.75 8.80
N GLU A 118 15.18 12.19 8.96
CA GLU A 118 14.83 13.61 9.17
C GLU A 118 14.95 14.06 10.64
N HIS A 119 15.12 13.13 11.58
CA HIS A 119 15.21 13.39 13.02
C HIS A 119 13.97 14.14 13.54
N ALA A 120 12.80 13.83 12.99
CA ALA A 120 11.56 14.60 13.15
C ALA A 120 10.39 13.77 13.67
N LEU A 121 10.60 12.49 14.02
CA LEU A 121 9.53 11.66 14.55
C LEU A 121 9.12 12.11 15.96
N ASP A 122 7.84 12.45 16.14
CA ASP A 122 7.23 12.73 17.44
C ASP A 122 6.54 11.47 18.00
N PRO A 123 7.07 10.85 19.09
CA PRO A 123 6.47 9.66 19.70
C PRO A 123 5.09 9.92 20.30
N VAL A 124 4.81 11.14 20.79
CA VAL A 124 3.52 11.51 21.37
C VAL A 124 2.46 11.55 20.27
N TYR A 125 2.80 12.17 19.13
CA TYR A 125 1.92 12.17 17.97
C TYR A 125 1.71 10.75 17.42
N ALA A 126 2.77 9.96 17.26
CA ALA A 126 2.67 8.56 16.81
C ALA A 126 1.74 7.72 17.70
N ARG A 127 1.89 7.81 19.03
CA ARG A 127 1.03 7.12 19.99
C ARG A 127 -0.44 7.54 19.84
N ARG A 128 -0.72 8.83 19.63
CA ARG A 128 -2.08 9.34 19.37
C ARG A 128 -2.70 8.76 18.10
N LEU A 129 -1.89 8.51 17.06
CA LEU A 129 -2.35 7.86 15.83
C LEU A 129 -2.59 6.35 15.97
N GLY A 130 -2.31 5.79 17.15
CA GLY A 130 -2.51 4.38 17.48
C GLY A 130 -1.31 3.50 17.14
N VAL A 131 -0.12 4.09 16.97
CA VAL A 131 1.14 3.34 16.90
C VAL A 131 1.47 2.83 18.29
N ASN A 132 1.78 1.54 18.41
CA ASN A 132 2.41 0.99 19.60
C ASN A 132 3.89 1.39 19.58
N VAL A 133 4.20 2.54 20.17
CA VAL A 133 5.57 3.09 20.17
C VAL A 133 6.53 2.29 21.06
N ASP A 134 6.01 1.49 22.00
CA ASP A 134 6.83 0.68 22.90
C ASP A 134 7.44 -0.53 22.17
N GLU A 135 6.81 -0.96 21.06
CA GLU A 135 7.27 -2.04 20.18
C GLU A 135 7.81 -1.55 18.82
N LEU A 136 7.73 -0.24 18.56
CA LEU A 136 8.23 0.33 17.31
C LEU A 136 9.75 0.42 17.34
N LEU A 137 10.43 -0.28 16.43
CA LEU A 137 11.87 -0.12 16.26
C LEU A 137 12.16 1.23 15.60
N VAL A 138 12.97 2.09 16.23
CA VAL A 138 13.36 3.39 15.67
C VAL A 138 14.87 3.44 15.51
N SER A 139 15.33 3.99 14.39
CA SER A 139 16.74 4.25 14.12
C SER A 139 16.90 5.67 13.59
N GLN A 140 17.87 6.40 14.13
CA GLN A 140 18.30 7.73 13.66
C GLN A 140 19.73 7.60 13.13
N PRO A 141 19.91 7.30 11.83
CA PRO A 141 21.21 7.02 11.25
C PRO A 141 22.00 8.30 10.95
N ASP A 142 23.33 8.24 11.01
CA ASP A 142 24.20 9.39 10.73
C ASP A 142 24.41 9.59 9.22
N SER A 143 24.14 8.57 8.39
CA SER A 143 24.34 8.64 6.93
C SER A 143 23.33 7.81 6.13
N GLY A 144 23.21 8.11 4.84
CA GLY A 144 22.37 7.35 3.91
C GLY A 144 22.80 5.88 3.77
N GLU A 145 24.10 5.60 3.74
CA GLU A 145 24.63 4.23 3.71
C GLU A 145 24.22 3.44 4.95
N GLU A 146 24.33 4.05 6.13
CA GLU A 146 23.95 3.45 7.40
C GLU A 146 22.45 3.17 7.44
N ALA A 147 21.62 4.16 7.11
CA ALA A 147 20.17 4.03 7.04
C ALA A 147 19.72 2.82 6.19
N LEU A 148 20.31 2.68 5.00
CA LEU A 148 19.99 1.60 4.05
C LEU A 148 20.56 0.25 4.49
N SER A 149 21.69 0.23 5.20
CA SER A 149 22.30 -0.98 5.77
C SER A 149 21.50 -1.52 6.96
N ILE A 150 20.99 -0.62 7.81
CA ILE A 150 20.06 -0.96 8.91
C ILE A 150 18.78 -1.53 8.31
N CYS A 151 18.20 -0.88 7.30
CA CYS A 151 17.04 -1.40 6.58
C CYS A 151 17.28 -2.80 6.01
N GLU A 152 18.41 -3.01 5.33
CA GLU A 152 18.78 -4.34 4.79
C GLU A 152 18.86 -5.40 5.90
N THR A 153 19.51 -5.08 7.03
CA THR A 153 19.69 -6.00 8.16
C THR A 153 18.35 -6.37 8.79
N LEU A 154 17.50 -5.37 9.03
CA LEU A 154 16.17 -5.56 9.61
C LEU A 154 15.28 -6.42 8.71
N VAL A 155 15.27 -6.18 7.39
CA VAL A 155 14.50 -6.98 6.45
C VAL A 155 15.00 -8.43 6.39
N ARG A 156 16.31 -8.66 6.46
CA ARG A 156 16.91 -10.01 6.46
C ARG A 156 16.54 -10.85 7.67
N SER A 157 16.10 -10.24 8.77
CA SER A 157 15.56 -10.98 9.92
C SER A 157 14.27 -11.73 9.59
N ASN A 158 13.55 -11.33 8.54
CA ASN A 158 12.19 -11.79 8.19
C ASN A 158 11.15 -11.61 9.31
N ALA A 159 11.44 -10.77 10.31
CA ALA A 159 10.53 -10.52 11.43
C ALA A 159 9.61 -9.31 11.20
N LEU A 160 9.96 -8.40 10.30
CA LEU A 160 9.23 -7.16 10.09
C LEU A 160 8.14 -7.27 9.02
N ASP A 161 7.00 -6.67 9.31
CA ASP A 161 5.87 -6.50 8.39
C ASP A 161 5.98 -5.22 7.60
N VAL A 162 6.46 -4.14 8.23
CA VAL A 162 6.63 -2.84 7.61
C VAL A 162 7.93 -2.17 8.08
N ILE A 163 8.65 -1.58 7.14
CA ILE A 163 9.77 -0.67 7.41
C ILE A 163 9.54 0.64 6.67
N VAL A 164 9.77 1.72 7.38
CA VAL A 164 9.60 3.10 6.91
C VAL A 164 10.97 3.76 6.85
N ILE A 165 11.22 4.55 5.81
CA ILE A 165 12.39 5.43 5.69
C ILE A 165 11.89 6.85 5.44
N ASP A 166 12.04 7.71 6.45
CA ASP A 166 11.62 9.12 6.44
C ASP A 166 12.84 10.03 6.59
N SER A 167 13.40 10.62 5.52
CA SER A 167 12.98 10.57 4.12
C SER A 167 14.16 10.34 3.17
N VAL A 168 13.85 10.03 1.90
CA VAL A 168 14.87 9.86 0.86
C VAL A 168 15.75 11.10 0.71
N ALA A 169 15.18 12.29 0.91
CA ALA A 169 15.93 13.54 0.78
C ALA A 169 17.07 13.63 1.81
N ALA A 170 16.86 13.07 3.01
CA ALA A 170 17.81 13.05 4.12
C ALA A 170 18.81 11.88 4.06
N LEU A 171 18.73 10.98 3.08
CA LEU A 171 19.72 9.92 2.86
C LEU A 171 20.98 10.48 2.21
N VAL A 172 21.73 11.30 2.96
CA VAL A 172 22.95 11.96 2.48
C VAL A 172 24.13 10.98 2.58
N PRO A 173 24.90 10.77 1.49
CA PRO A 173 26.08 9.92 1.53
C PRO A 173 27.12 10.41 2.55
N LYS A 174 27.79 9.50 3.24
CA LYS A 174 28.82 9.85 4.23
C LYS A 174 29.90 10.79 3.69
N ALA A 175 30.37 10.54 2.46
CA ALA A 175 31.37 11.39 1.81
C ALA A 175 30.89 12.83 1.53
N GLU A 176 29.57 13.05 1.45
CA GLU A 176 28.98 14.38 1.31
C GLU A 176 28.85 15.09 2.66
N LEU A 177 28.60 14.35 3.75
CA LEU A 177 28.56 14.89 5.12
C LEU A 177 29.95 15.28 5.64
N GLU A 178 30.99 14.53 5.29
CA GLU A 178 32.38 14.80 5.68
C GLU A 178 33.08 15.83 4.77
N GLY A 179 32.47 16.16 3.62
CA GLY A 179 33.02 17.10 2.66
C GLY A 179 32.76 18.56 3.02
N ASP A 180 33.57 19.47 2.46
CA ASP A 180 33.36 20.90 2.64
C ASP A 180 32.09 21.38 1.91
N MET A 181 31.38 22.33 2.53
CA MET A 181 30.22 22.98 1.91
C MET A 181 30.61 23.59 0.55
N GLY A 182 29.89 23.21 -0.51
CA GLY A 182 30.14 23.67 -1.87
C GLY A 182 30.99 22.73 -2.73
N MET A 183 31.51 21.62 -2.17
CA MET A 183 32.10 20.56 -2.99
C MET A 183 31.04 19.92 -3.89
N ALA A 184 31.39 19.68 -5.15
CA ALA A 184 30.49 19.07 -6.13
C ALA A 184 30.32 17.57 -5.87
N THR A 185 29.18 17.19 -5.29
CA THR A 185 28.81 15.79 -4.96
C THR A 185 27.79 15.22 -5.93
N MET A 186 27.91 15.53 -7.22
CA MET A 186 26.86 15.25 -8.20
C MET A 186 26.53 13.75 -8.31
N GLY A 187 25.27 13.41 -7.97
CA GLY A 187 24.69 12.09 -8.23
C GLY A 187 25.10 10.98 -7.27
N MET A 188 25.83 11.27 -6.18
CA MET A 188 26.22 10.26 -5.19
C MET A 188 25.01 9.59 -4.55
N GLN A 189 24.04 10.38 -4.06
CA GLN A 189 22.78 9.86 -3.51
C GLN A 189 22.02 8.97 -4.51
N ALA A 190 21.97 9.33 -5.79
CA ALA A 190 21.28 8.54 -6.81
C ALA A 190 21.96 7.18 -7.05
N ARG A 191 23.30 7.12 -6.98
CA ARG A 191 24.08 5.87 -7.09
C ARG A 191 23.85 4.98 -5.87
N LEU A 192 23.90 5.56 -4.67
CA LEU A 192 23.61 4.87 -3.41
C LEU A 192 22.22 4.22 -3.46
N MET A 193 21.19 4.99 -3.78
CA MET A 193 19.81 4.50 -3.92
C MET A 193 19.70 3.38 -4.96
N SER A 194 20.37 3.52 -6.11
CA SER A 194 20.35 2.50 -7.18
C SER A 194 20.96 1.17 -6.72
N GLN A 195 22.04 1.22 -5.94
CA GLN A 195 22.70 0.03 -5.40
C GLN A 195 21.85 -0.62 -4.30
N ALA A 196 21.33 0.18 -3.36
CA ALA A 196 20.54 -0.33 -2.25
C ALA A 196 19.22 -0.95 -2.71
N LEU A 197 18.44 -0.26 -3.56
CA LEU A 197 17.15 -0.77 -4.02
C LEU A 197 17.27 -2.07 -4.83
N ARG A 198 18.39 -2.24 -5.56
CA ARG A 198 18.70 -3.49 -6.28
C ARG A 198 18.82 -4.68 -5.31
N LYS A 199 19.43 -4.48 -4.14
CA LYS A 199 19.54 -5.51 -3.10
C LYS A 199 18.22 -5.69 -2.33
N LEU A 200 17.61 -4.59 -1.91
CA LEU A 200 16.40 -4.58 -1.07
C LEU A 200 15.22 -5.29 -1.74
N THR A 201 15.03 -5.12 -3.06
CA THR A 201 13.84 -5.64 -3.76
C THR A 201 13.66 -7.15 -3.59
N ALA A 202 14.73 -7.94 -3.72
CA ALA A 202 14.65 -9.39 -3.60
C ALA A 202 14.38 -9.83 -2.16
N ILE A 203 15.06 -9.22 -1.18
CA ILE A 203 14.91 -9.60 0.22
C ILE A 203 13.55 -9.19 0.79
N LEU A 204 13.02 -8.02 0.41
CA LEU A 204 11.67 -7.58 0.80
C LEU A 204 10.61 -8.56 0.31
N SER A 205 10.70 -8.98 -0.96
CA SER A 205 9.75 -9.94 -1.54
C SER A 205 9.76 -11.29 -0.81
N LYS A 206 10.94 -11.75 -0.37
CA LYS A 206 11.09 -12.99 0.40
C LYS A 206 10.55 -12.84 1.84
N ALA A 207 10.90 -11.74 2.50
CA ALA A 207 10.51 -11.45 3.88
C ALA A 207 9.03 -11.02 4.03
N LYS A 208 8.34 -10.72 2.92
CA LYS A 208 6.99 -10.12 2.92
C LYS A 208 6.90 -8.78 3.67
N THR A 209 8.03 -8.10 3.87
CA THR A 209 8.08 -6.77 4.49
C THR A 209 7.71 -5.69 3.48
N LEU A 210 6.74 -4.84 3.82
CA LEU A 210 6.46 -3.60 3.09
C LEU A 210 7.55 -2.57 3.40
N CYS A 211 8.20 -2.01 2.38
CA CYS A 211 9.17 -0.91 2.56
C CYS A 211 8.58 0.38 2.01
N VAL A 212 8.33 1.36 2.88
CA VAL A 212 7.80 2.68 2.51
C VAL A 212 8.92 3.71 2.58
N PHE A 213 9.13 4.42 1.48
CA PHE A 213 9.97 5.60 1.42
C PHE A 213 9.08 6.84 1.39
N THR A 214 9.31 7.82 2.26
CA THR A 214 8.78 9.15 2.05
C THR A 214 9.73 9.96 1.17
N ASN A 215 9.18 10.90 0.42
CA ASN A 215 10.00 11.78 -0.40
C ASN A 215 9.42 13.19 -0.46
N GLN A 216 10.30 14.16 -0.66
CA GLN A 216 9.93 15.55 -0.84
C GLN A 216 9.83 15.89 -2.33
N LEU A 217 9.05 16.94 -2.65
CA LEU A 217 9.09 17.53 -3.98
C LEU A 217 10.25 18.53 -4.08
N ARG A 218 10.88 18.55 -5.24
CA ARG A 218 11.87 19.53 -5.67
C ARG A 218 11.51 19.99 -7.08
N GLU A 219 11.97 21.16 -7.49
CA GLU A 219 11.80 21.63 -8.85
C GLU A 219 13.08 21.43 -9.66
N LYS A 220 12.94 21.02 -10.92
CA LYS A 220 14.06 20.99 -11.86
C LYS A 220 14.24 22.38 -12.48
N VAL A 221 15.37 23.00 -12.16
CA VAL A 221 15.79 24.25 -12.80
C VAL A 221 15.92 24.04 -14.31
N GLY A 222 15.36 24.98 -15.09
CA GLY A 222 15.47 24.99 -16.56
C GLY A 222 14.37 24.26 -17.33
N VAL A 223 13.32 23.75 -16.67
CA VAL A 223 12.15 23.18 -17.35
C VAL A 223 11.15 24.30 -17.66
N MET A 224 11.06 24.72 -18.93
CA MET A 224 10.11 25.75 -19.39
C MET A 224 8.75 25.18 -19.86
N PHE A 225 8.64 23.87 -20.07
CA PHE A 225 7.42 23.22 -20.56
C PHE A 225 7.19 21.88 -19.82
N GLY A 226 5.94 21.62 -19.41
CA GLY A 226 5.56 20.42 -18.65
C GLY A 226 5.61 20.61 -17.13
N ASN A 227 5.62 19.50 -16.38
CA ASN A 227 5.70 19.54 -14.91
C ASN A 227 7.18 19.61 -14.46
N PRO A 228 7.62 20.69 -13.78
CA PRO A 228 9.00 20.83 -13.30
C PRO A 228 9.28 19.99 -12.04
N GLU A 229 8.24 19.45 -11.39
CA GLU A 229 8.38 18.72 -10.14
C GLU A 229 9.15 17.40 -10.31
N THR A 230 10.00 17.13 -9.32
CA THR A 230 10.79 15.92 -9.23
C THR A 230 10.99 15.49 -7.79
N THR A 231 11.58 14.31 -7.60
CA THR A 231 11.84 13.74 -6.29
C THR A 231 13.34 13.45 -6.14
N PRO A 232 13.93 13.70 -4.96
CA PRO A 232 15.30 13.30 -4.59
C PRO A 232 15.58 11.80 -4.74
N GLY A 233 16.86 11.43 -4.69
CA GLY A 233 17.30 10.02 -4.80
C GLY A 233 17.40 9.45 -6.22
N GLY A 234 17.31 10.29 -7.25
CA GLY A 234 17.44 9.89 -8.66
C GLY A 234 16.22 9.13 -9.19
N LYS A 235 16.42 8.31 -10.24
CA LYS A 235 15.31 7.60 -10.91
C LYS A 235 15.03 6.20 -10.34
N ALA A 236 15.97 5.62 -9.59
CA ALA A 236 15.88 4.22 -9.18
C ALA A 236 14.59 3.91 -8.40
N LEU A 237 14.28 4.71 -7.37
CA LEU A 237 13.08 4.53 -6.56
C LEU A 237 11.80 4.53 -7.42
N LYS A 238 11.73 5.41 -8.43
CA LYS A 238 10.59 5.47 -9.36
C LYS A 238 10.38 4.17 -10.12
N PHE A 239 11.44 3.41 -10.43
CA PHE A 239 11.35 2.13 -11.14
C PHE A 239 11.06 0.96 -10.20
N TYR A 240 11.74 0.91 -9.07
CA TYR A 240 11.64 -0.17 -8.08
C TYR A 240 10.33 -0.13 -7.28
N ALA A 241 9.80 1.07 -6.99
CA ALA A 241 8.51 1.21 -6.30
C ALA A 241 7.40 0.50 -7.09
N SER A 242 6.64 -0.37 -6.42
CA SER A 242 5.44 -1.01 -6.96
C SER A 242 4.26 -0.06 -6.95
N VAL A 243 4.18 0.78 -5.92
CA VAL A 243 3.17 1.84 -5.79
C VAL A 243 3.88 3.16 -5.55
N ARG A 244 3.39 4.23 -6.18
CA ARG A 244 3.80 5.60 -5.89
C ARG A 244 2.56 6.44 -5.62
N LEU A 245 2.57 7.16 -4.51
CA LEU A 245 1.48 8.02 -4.06
C LEU A 245 1.95 9.48 -4.07
N ASP A 246 1.23 10.33 -4.81
CA ASP A 246 1.37 11.79 -4.75
C ASP A 246 0.33 12.32 -3.78
N ILE A 247 0.77 12.80 -2.61
CA ILE A 247 -0.08 13.31 -1.54
C ILE A 247 0.00 14.83 -1.47
N ARG A 248 -1.15 15.51 -1.43
CA ARG A 248 -1.23 16.97 -1.40
C ARG A 248 -2.31 17.44 -0.44
N ARG A 249 -2.00 18.50 0.30
CA ARG A 249 -2.97 19.29 1.05
C ARG A 249 -3.83 20.09 0.06
N LYS A 250 -5.14 20.08 0.26
CA LYS A 250 -6.12 20.81 -0.54
C LYS A 250 -6.60 22.05 0.21
N ASP A 251 -7.46 21.85 1.21
CA ASP A 251 -8.08 22.93 1.98
C ASP A 251 -7.88 22.72 3.49
N ALA A 252 -7.94 23.80 4.26
CA ALA A 252 -8.00 23.72 5.72
C ALA A 252 -9.42 23.40 6.19
N ILE A 253 -9.56 22.46 7.11
CA ILE A 253 -10.83 22.16 7.80
C ILE A 253 -10.93 23.09 9.00
N LYS A 254 -12.05 23.79 9.14
CA LYS A 254 -12.30 24.75 10.22
C LYS A 254 -13.45 24.32 11.11
N ASP A 255 -13.36 24.62 12.40
CA ASP A 255 -14.48 24.49 13.33
C ASP A 255 -15.50 25.64 13.16
N ALA A 256 -16.57 25.61 13.94
CA ALA A 256 -17.60 26.65 13.93
C ALA A 256 -17.09 28.04 14.36
N ALA A 257 -15.98 28.10 15.11
CA ALA A 257 -15.33 29.34 15.51
C ALA A 257 -14.31 29.86 14.46
N GLY A 258 -14.08 29.10 13.39
CA GLY A 258 -13.16 29.44 12.31
C GLY A 258 -11.71 28.99 12.53
N ASN A 259 -11.41 28.27 13.61
CA ASN A 259 -10.07 27.74 13.88
C ASN A 259 -9.78 26.55 12.98
N ALA A 260 -8.55 26.47 12.46
CA ALA A 260 -8.13 25.32 11.66
C ALA A 260 -7.93 24.07 12.56
N ILE A 261 -8.73 23.04 12.32
CA ILE A 261 -8.71 21.78 13.09
C ILE A 261 -8.14 20.59 12.30
N GLY A 262 -7.90 20.78 11.00
CA GLY A 262 -7.34 19.75 10.15
C GLY A 262 -7.16 20.21 8.71
N ASN A 263 -6.90 19.25 7.83
CA ASN A 263 -6.70 19.47 6.40
C ASN A 263 -7.46 18.43 5.59
N GLN A 264 -8.09 18.89 4.51
CA GLN A 264 -8.51 18.04 3.41
C GLN A 264 -7.25 17.66 2.62
N VAL A 265 -7.07 16.36 2.38
CA VAL A 265 -5.91 15.80 1.71
C VAL A 265 -6.36 14.99 0.52
N LYS A 266 -5.62 15.11 -0.58
CA LYS A 266 -5.81 14.35 -1.81
C LYS A 266 -4.59 13.48 -2.06
N VAL A 267 -4.83 12.20 -2.37
CA VAL A 267 -3.80 11.24 -2.77
C VAL A 267 -4.11 10.75 -4.18
N LYS A 268 -3.11 10.78 -5.06
CA LYS A 268 -3.14 10.20 -6.40
C LYS A 268 -2.21 9.01 -6.49
N VAL A 269 -2.72 7.89 -6.98
CA VAL A 269 -1.91 6.69 -7.26
C VAL A 269 -1.20 6.86 -8.60
N VAL A 270 -0.05 7.53 -8.63
CA VAL A 270 0.66 7.83 -9.89
C VAL A 270 1.38 6.62 -10.50
N LYS A 271 1.57 5.55 -9.72
CA LYS A 271 2.08 4.26 -10.20
C LYS A 271 1.45 3.15 -9.38
N ASN A 272 1.03 2.09 -10.05
CA ASN A 272 0.49 0.89 -9.42
C ASN A 272 0.86 -0.34 -10.27
N LYS A 273 1.57 -1.30 -9.66
CA LYS A 273 1.93 -2.59 -10.29
C LYS A 273 1.02 -3.74 -9.83
N VAL A 274 0.07 -3.49 -8.93
CA VAL A 274 -0.79 -4.53 -8.33
C VAL A 274 -2.25 -4.37 -8.71
N ALA A 275 -2.64 -3.18 -9.19
CA ALA A 275 -3.95 -2.89 -9.76
C ALA A 275 -3.83 -1.71 -10.76
N PRO A 276 -4.90 -1.30 -11.45
CA PRO A 276 -4.88 -0.12 -12.31
C PRO A 276 -4.39 1.15 -11.59
N PRO A 277 -3.51 1.97 -12.21
CA PRO A 277 -3.04 3.23 -11.65
C PRO A 277 -4.00 4.40 -11.91
N PHE A 278 -3.62 5.59 -11.44
CA PHE A 278 -4.23 6.91 -11.67
C PHE A 278 -5.56 7.19 -10.98
N ALA A 279 -6.05 6.25 -10.18
CA ALA A 279 -7.12 6.54 -9.23
C ALA A 279 -6.68 7.60 -8.20
N GLU A 280 -7.67 8.37 -7.74
CA GLU A 280 -7.49 9.43 -6.75
C GLU A 280 -8.45 9.19 -5.58
N ALA A 281 -8.02 9.61 -4.40
CA ALA A 281 -8.82 9.56 -3.19
C ALA A 281 -8.63 10.83 -2.39
N GLU A 282 -9.70 11.27 -1.73
CA GLU A 282 -9.66 12.37 -0.77
C GLU A 282 -10.02 11.85 0.62
N PHE A 283 -9.40 12.42 1.65
CA PHE A 283 -9.69 12.15 3.05
C PHE A 283 -9.27 13.34 3.92
N GLU A 284 -9.72 13.33 5.16
CA GLU A 284 -9.42 14.39 6.13
C GLU A 284 -8.34 13.92 7.10
N ILE A 285 -7.38 14.80 7.38
CA ILE A 285 -6.44 14.66 8.49
C ILE A 285 -6.78 15.71 9.55
N LEU A 286 -7.21 15.28 10.73
CA LEU A 286 -7.47 16.12 11.88
C LEU A 286 -6.22 16.20 12.77
N TYR A 287 -5.82 17.38 13.23
CA TYR A 287 -4.53 17.57 13.90
C TYR A 287 -4.37 16.73 15.18
N ASN A 288 -5.46 16.52 15.92
CA ASN A 288 -5.43 15.78 17.19
C ASN A 288 -5.87 14.31 17.07
N HIS A 289 -6.15 13.82 15.87
CA HIS A 289 -6.70 12.47 15.66
C HIS A 289 -6.06 11.69 14.51
N GLY A 290 -5.49 12.38 13.51
CA GLY A 290 -4.99 11.78 12.28
C GLY A 290 -6.07 11.63 11.22
N ILE A 291 -5.99 10.56 10.43
CA ILE A 291 -6.96 10.26 9.37
C ILE A 291 -8.34 10.02 10.01
N ASN A 292 -9.33 10.81 9.59
CA ASN A 292 -10.72 10.65 9.98
C ASN A 292 -11.34 9.43 9.28
N LYS A 293 -11.23 8.25 9.89
CA LYS A 293 -11.64 6.96 9.30
C LYS A 293 -13.14 6.91 9.01
N GLU A 294 -13.95 7.27 9.99
CA GLU A 294 -15.41 7.23 9.91
C GLU A 294 -15.94 8.30 8.95
N GLY A 295 -15.33 9.50 8.96
CA GLY A 295 -15.63 10.52 7.95
C GLY A 295 -15.30 10.05 6.53
N ASN A 296 -14.16 9.39 6.35
CA ASN A 296 -13.79 8.86 5.04
C ASN A 296 -14.71 7.71 4.58
N LEU A 297 -15.18 6.86 5.51
CA LEU A 297 -16.19 5.84 5.22
C LEU A 297 -17.51 6.47 4.72
N LEU A 298 -17.96 7.56 5.36
CA LEU A 298 -19.15 8.29 4.93
C LEU A 298 -18.96 8.91 3.54
N ASP A 299 -17.85 9.60 3.30
CA ASP A 299 -17.57 10.23 2.00
C ASP A 299 -17.54 9.19 0.86
N VAL A 300 -16.88 8.06 1.09
CA VAL A 300 -16.84 6.93 0.16
C VAL A 300 -18.24 6.34 -0.03
N GLY A 301 -19.01 6.17 1.06
CA GLY A 301 -20.38 5.67 1.02
C GLY A 301 -21.31 6.55 0.20
N ILE A 302 -21.19 7.87 0.33
CA ILE A 302 -21.94 8.85 -0.48
C ILE A 302 -21.52 8.75 -1.94
N ALA A 303 -20.21 8.75 -2.23
CA ALA A 303 -19.69 8.68 -3.60
C ALA A 303 -20.14 7.41 -4.34
N HIS A 304 -20.30 6.30 -3.63
CA HIS A 304 -20.78 5.04 -4.20
C HIS A 304 -22.31 4.90 -4.14
N GLY A 305 -23.05 5.88 -3.61
CA GLY A 305 -24.50 5.82 -3.44
C GLY A 305 -24.97 4.67 -2.53
N VAL A 306 -24.20 4.39 -1.48
CA VAL A 306 -24.55 3.48 -0.38
C VAL A 306 -25.14 4.28 0.80
N VAL A 307 -24.63 5.50 1.01
CA VAL A 307 -25.15 6.46 1.98
C VAL A 307 -25.89 7.55 1.22
N ASP A 308 -27.15 7.76 1.56
CA ASP A 308 -27.98 8.80 0.96
C ASP A 308 -27.83 10.12 1.69
N LYS A 309 -27.66 11.22 0.95
CA LYS A 309 -27.61 12.58 1.48
C LYS A 309 -28.87 13.35 1.08
N LYS A 310 -29.76 13.62 2.05
CA LYS A 310 -30.98 14.43 1.87
C LYS A 310 -30.84 15.75 2.62
N GLY A 311 -30.40 16.79 1.91
CA GLY A 311 -30.03 18.06 2.52
C GLY A 311 -28.85 17.89 3.48
N ALA A 312 -29.07 18.18 4.76
CA ALA A 312 -28.08 17.95 5.81
C ALA A 312 -28.09 16.52 6.38
N TRP A 313 -29.12 15.71 6.13
CA TRP A 313 -29.26 14.39 6.75
C TRP A 313 -28.55 13.30 5.95
N LEU A 314 -27.84 12.41 6.66
CA LEU A 314 -27.24 11.19 6.10
C LEU A 314 -28.04 9.96 6.53
N GLN A 315 -28.34 9.08 5.57
CA GLN A 315 -29.15 7.88 5.75
C GLN A 315 -28.43 6.65 5.18
N PHE A 316 -28.62 5.49 5.82
CA PHE A 316 -28.17 4.20 5.31
C PHE A 316 -29.35 3.22 5.36
N GLN A 317 -29.72 2.65 4.21
CA GLN A 317 -30.86 1.71 4.08
C GLN A 317 -32.20 2.28 4.61
N GLY A 318 -32.39 3.60 4.51
CA GLY A 318 -33.58 4.29 5.01
C GLY A 318 -33.49 4.74 6.47
N ASP A 319 -32.58 4.17 7.25
CA ASP A 319 -32.33 4.57 8.64
C ASP A 319 -31.45 5.81 8.72
N LEU A 320 -31.76 6.68 9.66
CA LEU A 320 -31.02 7.91 9.87
C LEU A 320 -29.68 7.64 10.59
N ILE A 321 -28.57 8.08 9.99
CA ILE A 321 -27.24 8.05 10.62
C ILE A 321 -27.06 9.28 11.52
N GLY A 322 -27.31 10.48 10.96
CA GLY A 322 -27.13 11.75 11.67
C GLY A 322 -27.38 12.98 10.80
N GLN A 323 -27.41 14.15 11.45
CA GLN A 323 -27.52 15.45 10.79
C GLN A 323 -26.13 16.07 10.59
N GLY A 324 -25.69 16.16 9.35
CA GLY A 324 -24.37 16.64 8.98
C GLY A 324 -23.27 15.58 9.16
N LYS A 325 -22.06 15.94 8.74
CA LYS A 325 -20.91 15.04 8.71
C LYS A 325 -20.42 14.70 10.11
N ASP A 326 -20.32 15.68 11.00
CA ASP A 326 -19.80 15.47 12.35
C ASP A 326 -20.71 14.58 13.22
N ALA A 327 -22.04 14.82 13.22
CA ALA A 327 -22.96 13.98 13.98
C ALA A 327 -22.99 12.54 13.44
N SER A 328 -22.93 12.38 12.11
CA SER A 328 -22.89 11.07 11.48
C SER A 328 -21.58 10.34 11.77
N ARG A 329 -20.44 11.06 11.81
CA ARG A 329 -19.15 10.51 12.24
C ARG A 329 -19.24 9.98 13.67
N GLN A 330 -19.78 10.78 14.58
CA GLN A 330 -19.93 10.38 15.99
C GLN A 330 -20.81 9.13 16.13
N ALA A 331 -21.91 9.04 15.37
CA ALA A 331 -22.77 7.86 15.35
C ALA A 331 -22.03 6.58 14.91
N LEU A 332 -21.09 6.68 13.95
CA LEU A 332 -20.26 5.54 13.51
C LEU A 332 -19.21 5.14 14.56
N ILE A 333 -18.65 6.10 15.28
CA ILE A 333 -17.72 5.84 16.39
C ILE A 333 -18.44 5.08 17.52
N GLU A 334 -19.65 5.52 17.88
CA GLU A 334 -20.47 4.91 18.93
C GLU A 334 -21.06 3.55 18.53
N LYS A 335 -21.26 3.32 17.23
CA LYS A 335 -21.86 2.08 16.70
C LYS A 335 -20.95 1.45 15.64
N PRO A 336 -19.87 0.75 16.05
CA PRO A 336 -18.95 0.09 15.10
C PRO A 336 -19.63 -0.92 14.17
N GLU A 337 -20.69 -1.58 14.63
CA GLU A 337 -21.49 -2.49 13.80
C GLU A 337 -22.17 -1.80 12.61
N LEU A 338 -22.59 -0.54 12.77
CA LEU A 338 -23.15 0.25 11.68
C LEU A 338 -22.06 0.59 10.65
N ALA A 339 -20.88 1.01 11.12
CA ALA A 339 -19.73 1.28 10.25
C ALA A 339 -19.35 0.03 9.43
N LYS A 340 -19.34 -1.15 10.07
CA LYS A 340 -19.07 -2.43 9.40
C LYS A 340 -20.10 -2.76 8.31
N LYS A 341 -21.39 -2.59 8.60
CA LYS A 341 -22.46 -2.81 7.60
C LYS A 341 -22.33 -1.87 6.39
N ILE A 342 -22.00 -0.60 6.62
CA ILE A 342 -21.77 0.37 5.55
C ILE A 342 -20.57 -0.05 4.70
N LEU A 343 -19.47 -0.46 5.35
CA LEU A 343 -18.27 -0.96 4.66
C LEU A 343 -18.58 -2.19 3.79
N GLU A 344 -19.29 -3.16 4.33
CA GLU A 344 -19.71 -4.37 3.59
C GLU A 344 -20.57 -4.02 2.38
N ALA A 345 -21.52 -3.10 2.53
CA ALA A 345 -22.37 -2.63 1.43
C ALA A 345 -21.56 -1.90 0.34
N ILE A 346 -20.57 -1.09 0.71
CA ILE A 346 -19.64 -0.45 -0.24
C ILE A 346 -18.85 -1.51 -1.02
N MET A 347 -18.29 -2.50 -0.32
CA MET A 347 -17.51 -3.56 -0.96
C MET A 347 -18.36 -4.42 -1.89
N ALA A 348 -19.59 -4.77 -1.49
CA ALA A 348 -20.52 -5.52 -2.33
C ALA A 348 -20.88 -4.77 -3.61
N LYS A 349 -21.20 -3.48 -3.51
CA LYS A 349 -21.53 -2.64 -4.68
C LYS A 349 -20.34 -2.50 -5.63
N ARG A 350 -19.13 -2.43 -5.09
CA ARG A 350 -17.90 -2.40 -5.88
C ARG A 350 -17.62 -3.73 -6.60
N ALA A 351 -17.85 -4.86 -5.95
CA ALA A 351 -17.67 -6.17 -6.56
C ALA A 351 -18.58 -6.35 -7.80
N LEU A 352 -19.83 -5.87 -7.73
CA LEU A 352 -20.76 -5.87 -8.86
C LEU A 352 -20.28 -5.00 -10.04
N ALA A 353 -19.56 -3.91 -9.77
CA ALA A 353 -19.03 -3.03 -10.81
C ALA A 353 -17.77 -3.56 -11.51
N ILE A 354 -17.03 -4.50 -10.89
CA ILE A 354 -15.76 -5.03 -11.41
C ILE A 354 -15.96 -6.22 -12.37
N VAL A 355 -17.17 -6.80 -12.45
CA VAL A 355 -17.48 -7.91 -13.36
C VAL A 355 -18.25 -7.42 -14.60
N PRO A 356 -17.58 -6.93 -15.66
CA PRO A 356 -18.19 -6.97 -16.98
C PRO A 356 -18.21 -8.43 -17.46
N PRO A 357 -19.27 -8.90 -18.17
CA PRO A 357 -19.21 -10.19 -18.84
C PRO A 357 -18.04 -10.13 -19.83
N LEU A 358 -17.08 -11.04 -19.67
CA LEU A 358 -16.07 -11.26 -20.69
C LEU A 358 -16.83 -11.53 -22.01
N PRO A 359 -16.59 -10.76 -23.08
CA PRO A 359 -17.10 -11.17 -24.38
C PRO A 359 -16.56 -12.57 -24.63
N SER A 360 -17.46 -13.51 -24.93
CA SER A 360 -17.07 -14.84 -25.35
C SER A 360 -16.11 -14.68 -26.51
N LEU A 361 -14.84 -14.98 -26.28
CA LEU A 361 -13.88 -15.19 -27.35
C LEU A 361 -14.40 -16.42 -28.11
N GLN A 362 -15.24 -16.18 -29.12
CA GLN A 362 -15.61 -17.20 -30.07
C GLN A 362 -14.35 -17.65 -30.83
N PRO A 363 -14.26 -18.95 -31.14
CA PRO A 363 -13.00 -19.66 -31.39
C PRO A 363 -12.19 -19.19 -32.60
#